data_AF-A0A7C4MTC4-F1
#
_entry.id   AF-A0A7C4MTC4-F1
#
_cell.length_a   1.000
_cell.length_b   1.000
_cell.length_c   1.000
_cell.angle_alpha   90.00
_cell.angle_beta   90.00
_cell.angle_gamma   90.00
#
_symmetry.space_group_name_H-M   'P 1'
#
loop_
_entity.id
_entity.type
_entity.pdbx_description
1 polymer ?
#
loop_
_entity_poly.entity_id
_entity_poly.type
_entity_poly.pdbx_seq_one_letter_code
_entity_poly.pdbx_strand_id
1 'polypeptide(L)'
;MIEAKNVGRIDGDRLQITRVGRCGRRAGPLAIIVAAAVLFSDLSSAWAGGGPENVLLVVNRDSAASRTIANHYQHWRKIPPGNVLTIPWPPQQQTTDIDTFREKILSVVLKEIDRRGLSAQIDYVVYSSDFPTGIDVGPDAREFEKRLREKNPEAKWPNPPLTTVASITGLTYLWFPVSQRLNMYFDLRANAYMRRDIPAQKGYPTLAFSAQQHFGPEGELMEGTNRRYLLSVMLGVTAGRGNTVDEVLAYLRRAAEADGTRPKGTVYFCKNGDIRSRVRDPLFPSAVRELKALGVNAEIIEGIV
;
A
#
# COMPACT_ATOMS: atom_id res chain seq x y z
N MET A 1 10.00 -72.44 -12.67
CA MET A 1 10.74 -72.63 -11.41
C MET A 1 9.70 -72.64 -10.31
N ILE A 2 9.13 -73.80 -9.95
CA ILE A 2 9.72 -74.82 -9.05
C ILE A 2 10.08 -74.10 -7.73
N GLU A 3 9.43 -74.31 -6.59
CA GLU A 3 9.28 -75.54 -5.79
C GLU A 3 8.28 -75.19 -4.65
N ALA A 4 7.24 -75.97 -4.33
CA ALA A 4 7.21 -77.11 -3.41
C ALA A 4 7.77 -76.74 -2.00
N LYS A 5 7.22 -77.13 -0.84
CA LYS A 5 6.36 -78.27 -0.46
C LYS A 5 6.13 -78.19 1.07
N ASN A 6 5.25 -79.07 1.55
CA ASN A 6 5.06 -79.55 2.93
C ASN A 6 4.14 -78.70 3.83
N VAL A 7 2.89 -79.10 4.10
CA VAL A 7 2.37 -80.31 4.80
C VAL A 7 2.65 -80.28 6.30
N GLY A 8 1.58 -80.22 7.10
CA GLY A 8 1.61 -80.37 8.55
C GLY A 8 0.25 -80.13 9.22
N ARG A 9 -0.61 -81.16 9.18
CA ARG A 9 -1.81 -81.36 10.01
C ARG A 9 -1.37 -81.44 11.50
N ILE A 10 -2.16 -81.04 12.51
CA ILE A 10 -3.07 -81.88 13.32
C ILE A 10 -3.77 -81.01 14.39
N ASP A 11 -4.98 -81.44 14.72
CA ASP A 11 -6.02 -81.02 15.67
C ASP A 11 -5.63 -80.63 17.12
N GLY A 12 -6.57 -79.96 17.79
CA GLY A 12 -6.98 -80.37 19.15
C GLY A 12 -7.07 -79.29 20.23
N ASP A 13 -8.30 -78.85 20.52
CA ASP A 13 -8.89 -78.48 21.81
C ASP A 13 -8.04 -77.82 22.92
N ARG A 14 -8.46 -76.61 23.34
CA ARG A 14 -9.01 -76.37 24.70
C ARG A 14 -9.53 -74.94 24.90
N LEU A 15 -10.77 -74.86 25.39
CA LEU A 15 -11.40 -73.70 26.01
C LEU A 15 -10.56 -73.10 27.15
N GLN A 16 -10.51 -71.77 27.25
CA GLN A 16 -10.55 -71.07 28.53
C GLN A 16 -11.37 -69.78 28.49
N ILE A 17 -12.18 -69.64 29.54
CA ILE A 17 -13.10 -68.56 29.89
C ILE A 17 -12.28 -67.44 30.54
N THR A 18 -12.52 -66.18 30.17
CA THR A 18 -12.17 -65.05 31.04
C THR A 18 -13.22 -63.94 31.02
N ARG A 19 -13.51 -63.47 32.23
CA ARG A 19 -14.58 -62.58 32.65
C ARG A 19 -14.42 -61.14 32.17
N VAL A 20 -15.58 -60.47 32.17
CA VAL A 20 -15.84 -59.03 32.06
C VAL A 20 -14.93 -58.18 32.97
N GLY A 21 -14.33 -57.14 32.40
CA GLY A 21 -13.77 -56.00 33.11
C GLY A 21 -14.28 -54.69 32.50
N ARG A 22 -15.14 -53.97 33.24
CA ARG A 22 -15.47 -52.57 32.96
C ARG A 22 -14.18 -51.74 32.98
N CYS A 23 -13.91 -50.98 31.91
CA CYS A 23 -12.90 -49.92 31.95
C CYS A 23 -13.54 -48.59 31.55
N GLY A 24 -13.54 -47.66 32.50
CA GLY A 24 -14.21 -46.37 32.42
C GLY A 24 -13.60 -45.44 31.38
N ARG A 25 -14.47 -44.60 30.81
CA ARG A 25 -14.11 -43.43 30.01
C ARG A 25 -13.17 -42.53 30.81
N ARG A 26 -11.89 -42.51 30.45
CA ARG A 26 -11.00 -41.37 30.69
C ARG A 26 -10.60 -40.84 29.32
N ALA A 27 -11.23 -39.75 28.91
CA ALA A 27 -10.72 -38.94 27.82
C ALA A 27 -9.33 -38.45 28.23
N GLY A 28 -8.30 -38.91 27.52
CA GLY A 28 -6.91 -38.55 27.82
C GLY A 28 -6.63 -37.08 27.49
N PRO A 29 -5.56 -36.49 28.07
CA PRO A 29 -5.18 -35.08 27.90
C PRO A 29 -4.85 -34.71 26.44
N LEU A 30 -4.63 -35.72 25.58
CA LEU A 30 -4.35 -35.54 24.16
C LEU A 30 -5.54 -34.95 23.38
N ALA A 31 -6.78 -35.27 23.78
CA ALA A 31 -7.98 -34.74 23.11
C ALA A 31 -8.23 -33.26 23.41
N ILE A 32 -7.75 -32.76 24.56
CA ILE A 32 -7.85 -31.35 24.95
C ILE A 32 -6.80 -30.50 24.21
N ILE A 33 -5.62 -31.07 23.91
CA ILE A 33 -4.56 -30.35 23.18
C ILE A 33 -4.92 -30.14 21.71
N VAL A 34 -5.57 -31.12 21.06
CA VAL A 34 -6.05 -30.98 19.67
C VAL A 34 -7.22 -29.99 19.57
N ALA A 35 -8.13 -30.00 20.56
CA ALA A 35 -9.22 -29.00 20.62
C ALA A 35 -8.72 -27.58 20.91
N ALA A 36 -7.66 -27.43 21.71
CA ALA A 36 -7.02 -26.13 21.94
C ALA A 36 -6.27 -25.63 20.69
N ALA A 37 -5.60 -26.50 19.93
CA ALA A 37 -4.87 -26.10 18.72
C ALA A 37 -5.79 -25.61 17.58
N VAL A 38 -7.01 -26.15 17.48
CA VAL A 38 -8.01 -25.74 16.49
C VAL A 38 -8.71 -24.42 16.88
N LEU A 39 -8.73 -24.05 18.17
CA LEU A 39 -9.29 -22.77 18.63
C LEU A 39 -8.35 -21.56 18.44
N PHE A 40 -7.08 -21.77 18.08
CA PHE A 40 -6.12 -20.71 17.78
C PHE A 40 -5.86 -20.51 16.28
N SER A 41 -6.53 -21.27 15.40
CA SER A 41 -6.27 -21.23 13.95
C SER A 41 -6.91 -20.05 13.21
N ASP A 42 -7.87 -19.34 13.81
CA ASP A 42 -8.68 -18.31 13.13
C ASP A 42 -8.29 -16.85 13.42
N LEU A 43 -7.16 -16.62 14.10
CA LEU A 43 -6.56 -15.28 14.22
C LEU A 43 -5.38 -15.14 13.25
N SER A 44 -5.64 -15.40 11.97
CA SER A 44 -4.82 -14.78 10.92
C SER A 44 -5.06 -13.28 10.98
N SER A 45 -4.36 -12.61 11.89
CA SER A 45 -4.19 -11.18 11.82
C SER A 45 -3.57 -10.93 10.46
N ALA A 46 -4.35 -10.41 9.51
CA ALA A 46 -3.77 -9.79 8.35
C ALA A 46 -2.85 -8.70 8.91
N TRP A 47 -1.54 -8.95 8.90
CA TRP A 47 -0.53 -7.93 9.05
C TRP A 47 -0.66 -7.09 7.78
N ALA A 48 -1.56 -6.11 7.83
CA ALA A 48 -1.49 -5.02 6.88
C ALA A 48 -0.08 -4.45 7.03
N GLY A 49 0.69 -4.43 5.95
CA GLY A 49 2.03 -3.86 5.98
C GLY A 49 1.94 -2.40 6.44
N GLY A 50 2.89 -1.99 7.29
CA GLY A 50 2.98 -0.62 7.79
C GLY A 50 2.61 -0.47 9.26
N GLY A 51 3.28 0.49 9.90
CA GLY A 51 3.10 0.91 11.28
C GLY A 51 3.69 2.31 11.47
N PRO A 52 3.59 2.88 12.69
CA PRO A 52 4.16 4.19 13.00
C PRO A 52 5.64 4.32 12.64
N GLU A 53 6.39 3.23 12.77
CA GLU A 53 7.82 3.14 12.45
C GLU A 53 8.10 3.29 10.95
N ASN A 54 7.16 2.99 10.07
CA ASN A 54 7.35 3.11 8.62
C ASN A 54 7.04 4.51 8.08
N VAL A 55 6.54 5.41 8.94
CA VAL A 55 6.13 6.76 8.55
C VAL A 55 7.23 7.76 8.82
N LEU A 56 7.64 8.55 7.82
CA LEU A 56 8.34 9.81 8.01
C LEU A 56 7.33 10.96 7.94
N LEU A 57 7.13 11.65 9.06
CA LEU A 57 6.25 12.81 9.16
C LEU A 57 7.03 14.10 8.84
N VAL A 58 6.67 14.77 7.75
CA VAL A 58 7.29 16.01 7.29
C VAL A 58 6.46 17.20 7.73
N VAL A 59 7.05 18.09 8.53
CA VAL A 59 6.38 19.22 9.18
C VAL A 59 6.92 20.52 8.61
N ASN A 60 6.03 21.40 8.14
CA ASN A 60 6.40 22.76 7.80
C ASN A 60 6.70 23.52 9.09
N ARG A 61 7.96 23.92 9.29
CA ARG A 61 8.40 24.61 10.51
C ARG A 61 7.87 26.04 10.62
N ASP A 62 7.54 26.67 9.51
CA ASP A 62 7.13 28.07 9.46
C ASP A 62 5.59 28.21 9.53
N SER A 63 4.83 27.10 9.46
CA SER A 63 3.37 27.08 9.60
C SER A 63 2.92 26.62 10.98
N ALA A 64 2.13 27.46 11.67
CA ALA A 64 1.47 27.07 12.92
C ALA A 64 0.46 25.94 12.72
N ALA A 65 -0.32 25.98 11.64
CA ALA A 65 -1.29 24.93 11.30
C ALA A 65 -0.60 23.57 11.12
N SER A 66 0.49 23.53 10.34
CA SER A 66 1.27 22.33 10.10
C SER A 66 1.85 21.75 11.38
N ARG A 67 2.44 22.58 12.25
CA ARG A 67 2.99 22.13 13.53
C ARG A 67 1.90 21.56 14.43
N THR A 68 0.74 22.21 14.52
CA THR A 68 -0.40 21.73 15.32
C THR A 68 -0.91 20.39 14.80
N ILE A 69 -1.17 20.27 13.51
CA ILE A 69 -1.66 19.04 12.87
C ILE A 69 -0.65 17.90 13.07
N ALA A 70 0.63 18.17 12.83
CA ALA A 70 1.69 17.17 12.97
C ALA A 70 1.82 16.65 14.41
N ASN A 71 1.77 17.53 15.42
CA ASN A 71 1.88 17.13 16.82
C ASN A 71 0.73 16.19 17.23
N HIS A 72 -0.50 16.53 16.85
CA HIS A 72 -1.67 15.68 17.11
C HIS A 72 -1.58 14.35 16.37
N TYR A 73 -1.24 14.38 15.06
CA TYR A 73 -1.12 13.18 14.26
C TYR A 73 -0.03 12.24 14.76
N GLN A 74 1.15 12.79 15.10
CA GLN A 74 2.25 12.04 15.71
C GLN A 74 1.78 11.35 16.98
N HIS A 75 1.10 12.07 17.87
CA HIS A 75 0.61 11.53 19.13
C HIS A 75 -0.40 10.39 18.91
N TRP A 76 -1.42 10.60 18.06
CA TRP A 76 -2.46 9.60 17.83
C TRP A 76 -1.96 8.36 17.11
N ARG A 77 -1.02 8.51 16.17
CA ARG A 77 -0.43 7.39 15.44
C ARG A 77 0.77 6.76 16.13
N LYS A 78 1.28 7.36 17.22
CA LYS A 78 2.49 6.94 17.95
C LYS A 78 3.75 6.94 17.07
N ILE A 79 3.87 7.92 16.16
CA ILE A 79 5.03 8.02 15.26
C ILE A 79 6.29 8.34 16.09
N PRO A 80 7.40 7.58 15.93
CA PRO A 80 8.61 7.81 16.69
C PRO A 80 9.14 9.24 16.52
N PRO A 81 9.70 9.89 17.55
CA PRO A 81 10.30 11.22 17.40
C PRO A 81 11.41 11.27 16.33
N GLY A 82 12.19 10.19 16.19
CA GLY A 82 13.22 10.06 15.15
C GLY A 82 12.68 10.04 13.71
N ASN A 83 11.37 9.84 13.55
CA ASN A 83 10.66 9.80 12.28
C ASN A 83 9.98 11.14 11.94
N VAL A 84 10.26 12.20 12.68
CA VAL A 84 9.75 13.55 12.37
C VAL A 84 10.85 14.37 11.71
N LEU A 85 10.54 14.98 10.57
CA LEU A 85 11.43 15.86 9.81
C LEU A 85 10.77 17.22 9.66
N THR A 86 11.49 18.27 10.02
CA THR A 86 10.99 19.64 9.95
C THR A 86 11.67 20.41 8.82
N ILE A 87 10.90 20.95 7.88
CA ILE A 87 11.40 21.70 6.71
C ILE A 87 10.77 23.10 6.71
N PRO A 88 11.53 24.20 6.49
CA PRO A 88 10.94 25.51 6.26
C PRO A 88 10.20 25.56 4.93
N TRP A 89 8.99 26.11 4.94
CA TRP A 89 8.28 26.44 3.71
C TRP A 89 7.35 27.63 3.92
N PRO A 90 7.28 28.60 2.98
CA PRO A 90 6.36 29.72 3.08
C PRO A 90 4.91 29.21 3.22
N PRO A 91 4.23 29.49 4.35
CA PRO A 91 2.84 29.08 4.52
C PRO A 91 1.96 29.68 3.43
N GLN A 92 0.83 29.03 3.12
CA GLN A 92 -0.13 29.47 2.09
C GLN A 92 0.39 29.40 0.64
N GLN A 93 1.69 29.16 0.41
CA GLN A 93 2.23 28.93 -0.93
C GLN A 93 1.82 27.54 -1.45
N GLN A 94 0.74 27.50 -2.23
CA GLN A 94 0.15 26.26 -2.75
C GLN A 94 0.90 25.66 -3.95
N THR A 95 1.77 26.43 -4.59
CA THR A 95 2.51 25.97 -5.78
C THR A 95 3.99 26.33 -5.74
N THR A 96 4.82 25.50 -6.37
CA THR A 96 6.24 25.77 -6.64
C THR A 96 6.68 25.10 -7.93
N ASP A 97 7.83 25.45 -8.47
CA ASP A 97 8.42 24.74 -9.60
C ASP A 97 9.11 23.43 -9.17
N ILE A 98 9.31 22.56 -10.15
CA ILE A 98 9.89 21.22 -9.96
C ILE A 98 11.33 21.22 -9.43
N ASP A 99 12.14 22.24 -9.74
CA ASP A 99 13.53 22.29 -9.29
C ASP A 99 13.61 22.73 -7.84
N THR A 100 12.80 23.73 -7.45
CA THR A 100 12.63 24.10 -6.04
C THR A 100 12.10 22.93 -5.21
N PHE A 101 11.14 22.15 -5.72
CA PHE A 101 10.65 20.94 -5.05
C PHE A 101 11.76 19.90 -4.86
N ARG A 102 12.53 19.59 -5.92
CA ARG A 102 13.66 18.64 -5.84
C ARG A 102 14.66 19.07 -4.79
N GLU A 103 15.08 20.33 -4.83
CA GLU A 103 16.14 20.86 -3.98
C GLU A 103 15.68 20.95 -2.52
N LYS A 104 14.59 21.68 -2.27
CA LYS A 104 14.21 22.12 -0.92
C LYS A 104 13.35 21.12 -0.17
N ILE A 105 12.69 20.18 -0.86
CA ILE A 105 11.79 19.20 -0.23
C ILE A 105 12.29 17.78 -0.48
N LEU A 106 12.28 17.32 -1.73
CA LEU A 106 12.51 15.90 -2.04
C LEU A 106 13.92 15.46 -1.63
N SER A 107 14.95 16.23 -2.00
CA SER A 107 16.33 15.87 -1.65
C SER A 107 16.57 15.90 -0.15
N VAL A 108 15.94 16.83 0.58
CA VAL A 108 16.03 16.92 2.04
C VAL A 108 15.38 15.69 2.69
N VAL A 109 14.19 15.31 2.23
CA VAL A 109 13.50 14.09 2.69
C VAL A 109 14.37 12.85 2.48
N LEU A 110 14.85 12.63 1.26
CA LEU A 110 15.63 11.43 0.91
C LEU A 110 16.95 11.37 1.69
N LYS A 111 17.67 12.49 1.79
CA LYS A 111 18.92 12.58 2.55
C LYS A 111 18.70 12.34 4.04
N GLU A 112 17.59 12.82 4.61
CA GLU A 112 17.31 12.62 6.03
C GLU A 112 16.88 11.19 6.36
N ILE A 113 16.16 10.51 5.46
CA ILE A 113 15.90 9.07 5.58
C ILE A 113 17.23 8.30 5.61
N ASP A 114 18.13 8.60 4.66
CA ASP A 114 19.42 7.93 4.54
C ASP A 114 20.35 8.23 5.73
N ARG A 115 20.51 9.51 6.10
CA ARG A 115 21.34 9.96 7.23
C ARG A 115 20.94 9.31 8.55
N ARG A 116 19.65 9.01 8.73
CA ARG A 116 19.11 8.37 9.94
C ARG A 116 19.15 6.84 9.87
N GLY A 117 19.59 6.25 8.75
CA GLY A 117 19.60 4.80 8.55
C GLY A 117 18.20 4.20 8.39
N LEU A 118 17.21 5.00 8.00
CA LEU A 118 15.81 4.60 7.95
C LEU A 118 15.36 4.10 6.58
N SER A 119 16.27 4.02 5.59
CA SER A 119 15.99 3.63 4.21
C SER A 119 15.33 2.27 4.06
N ALA A 120 15.64 1.32 4.96
CA ALA A 120 15.04 -0.02 4.99
C ALA A 120 13.68 -0.08 5.72
N GLN A 121 13.31 1.00 6.42
CA GLN A 121 12.16 1.04 7.32
C GLN A 121 11.05 1.96 6.81
N ILE A 122 11.37 3.10 6.22
CA ILE A 122 10.36 4.08 5.78
C ILE A 122 9.68 3.60 4.50
N ASP A 123 8.37 3.41 4.60
CA ASP A 123 7.49 3.17 3.46
C ASP A 123 6.69 4.42 3.08
N TYR A 124 6.42 5.30 4.07
CA TYR A 124 5.49 6.42 3.93
C TYR A 124 6.17 7.77 4.17
N VAL A 125 6.02 8.72 3.24
CA VAL A 125 6.34 10.15 3.44
C VAL A 125 5.04 10.93 3.58
N VAL A 126 4.76 11.34 4.82
CA VAL A 126 3.52 12.01 5.21
C VAL A 126 3.81 13.49 5.40
N TYR A 127 3.32 14.33 4.51
CA TYR A 127 3.37 15.79 4.70
C TYR A 127 2.25 16.22 5.64
N SER A 128 2.53 17.16 6.54
CA SER A 128 1.50 17.80 7.38
C SER A 128 0.61 18.73 6.55
N SER A 129 0.56 20.03 6.84
CA SER A 129 -0.12 21.02 6.02
C SER A 129 0.84 22.12 5.56
N ASP A 130 0.33 23.06 4.75
CA ASP A 130 1.07 24.24 4.27
C ASP A 130 2.40 23.93 3.56
N PHE A 131 2.46 22.78 2.90
CA PHE A 131 3.41 22.48 1.82
C PHE A 131 2.73 22.74 0.47
N PRO A 132 3.49 22.93 -0.63
CA PRO A 132 2.88 23.13 -1.93
C PRO A 132 2.14 21.86 -2.33
N THR A 133 0.89 21.98 -2.80
CA THR A 133 0.10 20.84 -3.26
C THR A 133 0.31 20.58 -4.75
N GLY A 134 0.58 21.64 -5.52
CA GLY A 134 0.88 21.58 -6.95
C GLY A 134 2.33 21.95 -7.26
N ILE A 135 2.98 21.16 -8.12
CA ILE A 135 4.35 21.36 -8.55
C ILE A 135 4.36 21.57 -10.06
N ASP A 136 4.86 22.71 -10.54
CA ASP A 136 5.00 22.98 -11.97
C ASP A 136 6.13 22.14 -12.57
N VAL A 137 5.75 21.13 -13.35
CA VAL A 137 6.62 20.21 -14.09
C VAL A 137 6.80 20.63 -15.55
N GLY A 138 6.25 21.78 -15.96
CA GLY A 138 6.42 22.36 -17.29
C GLY A 138 7.87 22.52 -17.73
N PRO A 139 8.81 22.97 -16.86
CA PRO A 139 10.23 23.04 -17.21
C PRO A 139 10.81 21.71 -17.71
N ASP A 140 10.56 20.61 -17.01
CA ASP A 140 11.05 19.29 -17.43
C ASP A 140 10.36 18.77 -18.68
N ALA A 141 9.05 19.02 -18.82
CA ALA A 141 8.31 18.62 -20.02
C ALA A 141 8.89 19.28 -21.28
N ARG A 142 9.21 20.58 -21.22
CA ARG A 142 9.86 21.32 -22.31
C ARG A 142 11.26 20.81 -22.60
N GLU A 143 12.05 20.56 -21.57
CA GLU A 143 13.41 20.02 -21.72
C GLU A 143 13.40 18.61 -22.35
N PHE A 144 12.44 17.77 -21.96
CA PHE A 144 12.29 16.45 -22.57
C PHE A 144 11.87 16.53 -24.03
N GLU A 145 10.88 17.36 -24.36
CA GLU A 145 10.46 17.56 -25.74
C GLU A 145 11.60 18.11 -26.61
N LYS A 146 12.40 19.03 -26.08
CA LYS A 146 13.61 19.53 -26.72
C LYS A 146 14.59 18.39 -27.04
N ARG A 147 14.92 17.55 -26.05
CA ARG A 147 15.84 16.40 -26.24
C ARG A 147 15.32 15.36 -27.22
N LEU A 148 14.00 15.15 -27.28
CA LEU A 148 13.38 14.28 -28.28
C LEU A 148 13.61 14.82 -29.70
N ARG A 149 13.36 16.11 -29.92
CA ARG A 149 13.52 16.77 -31.22
C ARG A 149 14.98 16.90 -31.65
N GLU A 150 15.91 17.08 -30.71
CA GLU A 150 17.35 17.06 -30.99
C GLU A 150 17.82 15.70 -31.55
N LYS A 151 17.26 14.59 -31.07
CA LYS A 151 17.58 13.24 -31.57
C LYS A 151 16.90 12.92 -32.89
N ASN A 152 15.69 13.42 -33.09
CA ASN A 152 14.93 13.26 -34.32
C ASN A 152 13.97 14.46 -34.47
N PRO A 153 14.20 15.38 -35.42
CA PRO A 153 13.39 16.59 -35.59
C PRO A 153 11.89 16.33 -35.78
N GLU A 154 11.53 15.18 -36.36
CA GLU A 154 10.14 14.77 -36.60
C GLU A 154 9.53 13.98 -35.42
N ALA A 155 10.30 13.72 -34.35
CA ALA A 155 9.81 12.99 -33.21
C ALA A 155 8.74 13.80 -32.46
N LYS A 156 7.58 13.17 -32.29
CA LYS A 156 6.50 13.66 -31.43
C LYS A 156 6.50 12.86 -30.15
N TRP A 157 6.31 13.51 -29.01
CA TRP A 157 6.05 12.82 -27.76
C TRP A 157 4.68 12.12 -27.87
N PRO A 158 4.61 10.77 -27.82
CA PRO A 158 3.34 10.09 -28.05
C PRO A 158 2.24 10.44 -27.05
N ASN A 159 2.60 10.67 -25.78
CA ASN A 159 1.68 11.01 -24.70
C ASN A 159 2.29 12.14 -23.86
N PRO A 160 2.19 13.39 -24.29
CA PRO A 160 2.64 14.53 -23.49
C PRO A 160 1.79 14.65 -22.22
N PRO A 161 2.31 15.30 -21.16
CA PRO A 161 1.57 15.48 -19.94
C PRO A 161 0.27 16.25 -20.18
N LEU A 162 -0.83 15.73 -19.64
CA LEU A 162 -2.16 16.36 -19.77
C LEU A 162 -2.22 17.73 -19.08
N THR A 163 -1.40 17.94 -18.05
CA THR A 163 -1.26 19.21 -17.33
C THR A 163 0.20 19.42 -16.95
N THR A 164 0.62 20.67 -16.77
CA THR A 164 1.96 21.00 -16.29
C THR A 164 2.06 21.06 -14.77
N VAL A 165 1.00 20.71 -14.03
CA VAL A 165 0.99 20.74 -12.56
C VAL A 165 0.79 19.33 -12.04
N ALA A 166 1.79 18.80 -11.34
CA ALA A 166 1.73 17.50 -10.68
C ALA A 166 1.51 17.67 -9.17
N SER A 167 0.86 16.71 -8.52
CA SER A 167 0.74 16.71 -7.07
C SER A 167 2.08 16.45 -6.40
N ILE A 168 2.38 17.13 -5.29
CA ILE A 168 3.58 16.85 -4.48
C ILE A 168 3.67 15.36 -4.06
N THR A 169 2.55 14.77 -3.63
CA THR A 169 2.49 13.38 -3.19
C THR A 169 2.75 12.39 -4.32
N GLY A 170 2.21 12.65 -5.52
CA GLY A 170 2.51 11.88 -6.72
C GLY A 170 3.98 11.94 -7.14
N LEU A 171 4.62 13.10 -7.01
CA LEU A 171 6.04 13.24 -7.31
C LEU A 171 6.94 12.59 -6.26
N THR A 172 6.56 12.67 -4.98
CA THR A 172 7.25 11.94 -3.90
C THR A 172 7.06 10.42 -4.03
N TYR A 173 5.89 9.98 -4.48
CA TYR A 173 5.66 8.58 -4.83
C TYR A 173 6.62 8.10 -5.91
N LEU A 174 6.82 8.92 -6.94
CA LEU A 174 7.74 8.69 -8.05
C LEU A 174 9.13 9.29 -7.80
N TRP A 175 9.61 9.31 -6.54
CA TRP A 175 10.81 10.05 -6.16
C TRP A 175 12.03 9.73 -7.02
N PHE A 176 12.24 8.47 -7.41
CA PHE A 176 13.43 8.07 -8.15
C PHE A 176 13.49 8.77 -9.51
N PRO A 177 12.54 8.56 -10.45
CA PRO A 177 12.59 9.25 -11.73
C PRO A 177 12.47 10.76 -11.61
N VAL A 178 11.76 11.28 -10.60
CA VAL A 178 11.71 12.72 -10.36
C VAL A 178 13.08 13.27 -9.98
N SER A 179 13.81 12.61 -9.08
CA SER A 179 15.16 13.03 -8.67
C SER A 179 16.17 12.96 -9.82
N GLN A 180 16.01 11.98 -10.71
CA GLN A 180 16.89 11.73 -11.84
C GLN A 180 16.50 12.48 -13.12
N ARG A 181 15.46 13.33 -13.07
CA ARG A 181 14.91 14.05 -14.25
C ARG A 181 14.57 13.10 -15.41
N LEU A 182 14.09 11.89 -15.09
CA LEU A 182 13.66 10.91 -16.09
C LEU A 182 12.22 11.17 -16.48
N ASN A 183 11.93 11.19 -17.78
CA ASN A 183 10.58 11.42 -18.31
C ASN A 183 9.54 10.38 -17.89
N MET A 184 9.96 9.23 -17.35
CA MET A 184 9.04 8.14 -16.98
C MET A 184 8.00 8.52 -15.91
N TYR A 185 8.21 9.60 -15.13
CA TYR A 185 7.17 10.05 -14.19
C TYR A 185 5.99 10.76 -14.87
N PHE A 186 6.10 11.09 -16.16
CA PHE A 186 4.98 11.57 -16.98
C PHE A 186 4.18 10.43 -17.64
N ASP A 187 4.68 9.19 -17.60
CA ASP A 187 4.00 8.06 -18.23
C ASP A 187 2.72 7.70 -17.46
N LEU A 188 1.63 7.46 -18.19
CA LEU A 188 0.37 6.94 -17.62
C LEU A 188 0.55 5.55 -16.98
N ARG A 189 1.69 4.89 -17.19
CA ARG A 189 2.13 3.61 -16.62
C ARG A 189 3.32 3.76 -15.65
N ALA A 190 3.53 4.96 -15.09
CA ALA A 190 4.62 5.20 -14.13
C ALA A 190 4.48 4.36 -12.85
N ASN A 191 3.25 4.02 -12.45
CA ASN A 191 2.95 3.22 -11.27
C ASN A 191 2.86 1.72 -11.61
N ALA A 192 3.93 0.97 -11.36
CA ALA A 192 3.99 -0.48 -11.55
C ALA A 192 3.63 -1.27 -10.29
N TYR A 193 3.50 -0.61 -9.13
CA TYR A 193 2.91 -1.24 -7.94
C TYR A 193 1.42 -1.52 -8.16
N MET A 194 0.72 -0.63 -8.86
CA MET A 194 -0.68 -0.86 -9.22
C MET A 194 -0.82 -2.05 -10.17
N ARG A 195 -1.46 -3.10 -9.66
CA ARG A 195 -1.85 -4.26 -10.46
C ARG A 195 -2.97 -3.90 -11.42
N ARG A 196 -2.85 -4.37 -12.65
CA ARG A 196 -3.79 -4.17 -13.75
C ARG A 196 -4.51 -5.49 -14.02
N ASP A 197 -5.80 -5.40 -14.35
CA ASP A 197 -6.58 -6.54 -14.81
C ASP A 197 -6.25 -6.83 -16.30
N ILE A 198 -5.03 -7.31 -16.56
CA ILE A 198 -4.54 -7.70 -17.88
C ILE A 198 -3.99 -9.13 -17.85
N PRO A 199 -4.00 -9.88 -18.97
CA PRO A 199 -3.50 -11.25 -19.01
C PRO A 199 -2.08 -11.42 -18.45
N ALA A 200 -1.18 -10.47 -18.72
CA ALA A 200 0.21 -10.51 -18.26
C ALA A 200 0.37 -10.42 -16.73
N GLN A 201 -0.60 -9.83 -16.03
CA GLN A 201 -0.59 -9.71 -14.57
C GLN A 201 -1.63 -10.60 -13.90
N LYS A 202 -2.35 -11.41 -14.68
CA LYS A 202 -3.37 -12.33 -14.19
C LYS A 202 -2.70 -13.43 -13.35
N GLY A 203 -3.10 -13.56 -12.08
CA GLY A 203 -2.57 -14.56 -11.15
C GLY A 203 -1.47 -14.06 -10.21
N TYR A 204 -0.98 -12.83 -10.37
CA TYR A 204 -0.16 -12.20 -9.33
C TYR A 204 -1.06 -11.81 -8.15
N PRO A 205 -0.74 -12.20 -6.91
CA PRO A 205 -1.55 -11.83 -5.75
C PRO A 205 -1.50 -10.32 -5.50
N THR A 206 -2.54 -9.79 -4.86
CA THR A 206 -2.49 -8.44 -4.27
C THR A 206 -1.34 -8.36 -3.27
N LEU A 207 -0.57 -7.28 -3.31
CA LEU A 207 0.60 -7.09 -2.46
C LEU A 207 0.38 -5.95 -1.47
N ALA A 208 0.74 -6.18 -0.21
CA ALA A 208 0.95 -5.09 0.72
C ALA A 208 2.03 -4.16 0.18
N PHE A 209 1.84 -2.86 0.35
CA PHE A 209 2.82 -1.87 -0.06
C PHE A 209 4.08 -1.98 0.81
N SER A 210 5.25 -1.93 0.17
CA SER A 210 6.52 -1.65 0.84
C SER A 210 7.44 -0.90 -0.12
N ALA A 211 8.12 0.12 0.39
CA ALA A 211 9.12 0.87 -0.36
C ALA A 211 10.38 0.05 -0.68
N GLN A 212 10.53 -1.13 -0.06
CA GLN A 212 11.61 -2.07 -0.36
C GLN A 212 11.32 -2.93 -1.59
N GLN A 213 10.08 -2.94 -2.09
CA GLN A 213 9.75 -3.68 -3.29
C GLN A 213 10.29 -2.98 -4.53
N HIS A 214 10.87 -3.78 -5.42
CA HIS A 214 11.42 -3.34 -6.70
C HIS A 214 10.55 -3.91 -7.82
N PHE A 215 10.23 -3.08 -8.81
CA PHE A 215 9.27 -3.43 -9.85
C PHE A 215 9.89 -3.44 -11.25
N GLY A 216 9.57 -4.45 -12.04
CA GLY A 216 9.82 -4.45 -13.47
C GLY A 216 8.83 -3.54 -14.23
N PRO A 217 9.00 -3.41 -15.56
CA PRO A 217 8.13 -2.59 -16.40
C PRO A 217 6.67 -3.04 -16.41
N GLU A 218 6.41 -4.33 -16.24
CA GLU A 218 5.07 -4.92 -16.21
C GLU A 218 4.56 -5.13 -14.77
N GLY A 219 5.23 -4.54 -13.77
CA GLY A 219 4.87 -4.61 -12.36
C GLY A 219 5.29 -5.89 -11.64
N GLU A 220 5.91 -6.85 -12.31
CA GLU A 220 6.54 -8.00 -11.68
C GLU A 220 7.55 -7.57 -10.61
N LEU A 221 7.70 -8.35 -9.54
CA LEU A 221 8.76 -8.09 -8.57
C LEU A 221 10.11 -8.45 -9.21
N MET A 222 10.99 -7.47 -9.32
CA MET A 222 12.28 -7.61 -9.99
C MET A 222 13.37 -6.86 -9.22
N GLU A 223 14.24 -7.62 -8.55
CA GLU A 223 15.38 -7.08 -7.83
C GLU A 223 16.34 -6.32 -8.76
N GLY A 224 17.11 -5.39 -8.19
CA GLY A 224 18.09 -4.58 -8.94
C GLY A 224 17.49 -3.48 -9.82
N THR A 225 16.18 -3.41 -9.98
CA THR A 225 15.53 -2.25 -10.64
C THR A 225 15.48 -1.04 -9.71
N ASN A 226 15.56 0.17 -10.28
CA ASN A 226 15.38 1.42 -9.53
C ASN A 226 13.92 1.90 -9.49
N ARG A 227 12.98 1.04 -9.90
CA ARG A 227 11.56 1.37 -9.88
C ARG A 227 11.00 0.98 -8.50
N ARG A 228 11.18 1.92 -7.58
CA ARG A 228 10.71 1.87 -6.20
C ARG A 228 9.83 3.08 -5.92
N TYR A 229 9.00 2.95 -4.90
CA TYR A 229 8.02 3.96 -4.56
C TYR A 229 8.09 4.30 -3.06
N LEU A 230 7.77 5.54 -2.71
CA LEU A 230 7.52 5.96 -1.32
C LEU A 230 6.06 6.39 -1.24
N LEU A 231 5.21 5.66 -0.52
CA LEU A 231 3.81 6.06 -0.43
C LEU A 231 3.74 7.46 0.19
N SER A 232 2.96 8.37 -0.39
CA SER A 232 2.95 9.75 0.06
C SER A 232 1.54 10.31 0.18
N VAL A 233 1.31 11.03 1.27
CA VAL A 233 0.02 11.63 1.62
C VAL A 233 0.23 13.02 2.23
N MET A 234 -0.82 13.83 2.19
CA MET A 234 -0.92 15.14 2.82
C MET A 234 -1.98 15.05 3.93
N LEU A 235 -1.64 15.40 5.16
CA LEU A 235 -2.57 15.35 6.30
C LEU A 235 -3.64 16.43 6.27
N GLY A 236 -3.42 17.48 5.51
CA GLY A 236 -4.44 18.52 5.34
C GLY A 236 -3.95 19.64 4.46
N VAL A 237 -4.87 20.27 3.75
CA VAL A 237 -4.58 21.50 3.03
C VAL A 237 -5.27 22.62 3.78
N THR A 238 -4.50 23.46 4.47
CA THR A 238 -4.99 24.61 5.26
C THR A 238 -4.78 25.94 4.53
N ALA A 239 -4.34 25.88 3.27
CA ALA A 239 -4.10 27.04 2.43
C ALA A 239 -5.29 27.34 1.50
N GLY A 240 -5.55 28.62 1.26
CA GLY A 240 -6.58 29.07 0.31
C GLY A 240 -7.99 28.59 0.69
N ARG A 241 -8.63 27.81 -0.19
CA ARG A 241 -9.97 27.22 0.03
C ARG A 241 -9.91 25.86 0.75
N GLY A 242 -8.84 25.62 1.50
CA GLY A 242 -8.60 24.40 2.24
C GLY A 242 -9.46 24.26 3.50
N ASN A 243 -9.20 23.19 4.25
CA ASN A 243 -9.85 22.91 5.52
C ASN A 243 -9.35 23.83 6.64
N THR A 244 -10.17 24.01 7.66
CA THR A 244 -9.68 24.54 8.94
C THR A 244 -8.82 23.50 9.66
N VAL A 245 -7.98 23.94 10.58
CA VAL A 245 -7.18 23.03 11.42
C VAL A 245 -8.10 22.07 12.20
N ASP A 246 -9.21 22.56 12.73
CA ASP A 246 -10.15 21.75 13.51
C ASP A 246 -10.82 20.66 12.68
N GLU A 247 -11.21 20.96 11.44
CA GLU A 247 -11.73 19.95 10.49
C GLU A 247 -10.68 18.86 10.20
N VAL A 248 -9.43 19.27 9.98
CA VAL A 248 -8.31 18.35 9.77
C VAL A 248 -8.12 17.43 10.98
N LEU A 249 -8.02 18.03 12.17
CA LEU A 249 -7.86 17.28 13.42
C LEU A 249 -9.04 16.34 13.69
N ALA A 250 -10.27 16.77 13.44
CA ALA A 250 -11.46 15.97 13.66
C ALA A 250 -11.49 14.72 12.75
N TYR A 251 -11.12 14.84 11.48
CA TYR A 251 -11.07 13.66 10.60
C TYR A 251 -9.89 12.75 10.96
N LEU A 252 -8.71 13.30 11.24
CA LEU A 252 -7.52 12.51 11.59
C LEU A 252 -7.71 11.72 12.88
N ARG A 253 -8.37 12.32 13.87
CA ARG A 253 -8.71 11.64 15.13
C ARG A 253 -9.63 10.45 14.88
N ARG A 254 -10.73 10.65 14.15
CA ARG A 254 -11.65 9.56 13.79
C ARG A 254 -10.95 8.45 13.00
N ALA A 255 -10.07 8.82 12.08
CA ALA A 255 -9.26 7.86 11.33
C ALA A 255 -8.30 7.07 12.23
N ALA A 256 -7.79 7.66 13.31
CA ALA A 256 -6.96 6.96 14.30
C ALA A 256 -7.77 6.03 15.19
N GLU A 257 -8.97 6.44 15.59
CA GLU A 257 -9.90 5.61 16.37
C GLU A 257 -10.42 4.41 15.56
N ALA A 258 -10.45 4.51 14.22
CA ALA A 258 -10.88 3.44 13.34
C ALA A 258 -9.80 2.37 13.08
N ASP A 259 -8.52 2.62 13.39
CA ASP A 259 -7.44 1.68 13.14
C ASP A 259 -7.67 0.34 13.83
N GLY A 260 -7.49 -0.75 13.09
CA GLY A 260 -7.61 -2.11 13.62
C GLY A 260 -9.03 -2.53 14.02
N THR A 261 -10.04 -1.64 13.93
CA THR A 261 -11.42 -1.95 14.33
C THR A 261 -12.11 -2.98 13.42
N ARG A 262 -11.60 -3.19 12.20
CA ARG A 262 -12.07 -4.18 11.22
C ARG A 262 -13.61 -4.22 11.13
N PRO A 263 -14.26 -3.08 10.81
CA PRO A 263 -15.71 -3.00 10.82
C PRO A 263 -16.30 -4.00 9.82
N LYS A 264 -17.32 -4.76 10.24
CA LYS A 264 -18.07 -5.64 9.35
C LYS A 264 -18.99 -4.77 8.49
N GLY A 265 -18.93 -4.97 7.17
CA GLY A 265 -19.74 -4.22 6.21
C GLY A 265 -19.60 -4.79 4.80
N THR A 266 -20.31 -4.16 3.86
CA THR A 266 -20.27 -4.50 2.44
C THR A 266 -19.68 -3.32 1.67
N VAL A 267 -18.70 -3.60 0.81
CA VAL A 267 -18.15 -2.63 -0.14
C VAL A 267 -19.08 -2.55 -1.34
N TYR A 268 -19.66 -1.39 -1.58
CA TYR A 268 -20.55 -1.16 -2.71
C TYR A 268 -19.83 -0.46 -3.87
N PHE A 269 -19.80 -1.11 -5.03
CA PHE A 269 -19.40 -0.50 -6.28
C PHE A 269 -20.66 0.03 -6.97
N CYS A 270 -20.84 1.34 -6.92
CA CYS A 270 -21.99 2.00 -7.51
C CYS A 270 -21.74 2.21 -9.01
N LYS A 271 -22.43 1.44 -9.84
CA LYS A 271 -22.42 1.56 -11.30
C LYS A 271 -23.47 2.59 -11.73
N ASN A 272 -23.10 3.54 -12.57
CA ASN A 272 -24.03 4.53 -13.09
C ASN A 272 -23.57 5.09 -14.46
N GLY A 273 -24.35 6.00 -15.04
CA GLY A 273 -24.11 6.58 -16.37
C GLY A 273 -23.01 7.66 -16.45
N ASP A 274 -22.49 8.16 -15.31
CA ASP A 274 -21.44 9.19 -15.31
C ASP A 274 -20.12 8.63 -15.84
N ILE A 275 -19.32 9.50 -16.47
CA ILE A 275 -18.03 9.09 -17.04
C ILE A 275 -17.09 8.53 -15.97
N ARG A 276 -17.19 8.97 -14.70
CA ARG A 276 -16.38 8.44 -13.61
C ARG A 276 -16.72 6.98 -13.31
N SER A 277 -17.97 6.58 -13.43
CA SER A 277 -18.37 5.17 -13.32
C SER A 277 -18.02 4.42 -14.59
N ARG A 278 -18.54 4.86 -15.75
CA ARG A 278 -18.48 4.13 -17.02
C ARG A 278 -17.10 3.63 -17.43
N VAL A 279 -16.05 4.43 -17.19
CA VAL A 279 -14.66 4.05 -17.53
C VAL A 279 -14.06 3.02 -16.57
N ARG A 280 -14.69 2.78 -15.42
CA ARG A 280 -14.27 1.86 -14.35
C ARG A 280 -15.19 0.64 -14.22
N ASP A 281 -16.44 0.72 -14.68
CA ASP A 281 -17.41 -0.38 -14.61
C ASP A 281 -16.85 -1.75 -15.05
N PRO A 282 -16.05 -1.85 -16.14
CA PRO A 282 -15.50 -3.15 -16.56
C PRO A 282 -14.59 -3.79 -15.52
N LEU A 283 -14.01 -3.01 -14.58
CA LEU A 283 -13.09 -3.48 -13.55
C LEU A 283 -13.81 -3.91 -12.26
N PHE A 284 -15.05 -3.46 -12.02
CA PHE A 284 -15.77 -3.75 -10.78
C PHE A 284 -15.97 -5.26 -10.52
N PRO A 285 -16.32 -6.10 -11.51
CA PRO A 285 -16.46 -7.54 -11.27
C PRO A 285 -15.19 -8.19 -10.76
N SER A 286 -14.01 -7.72 -11.21
CA SER A 286 -12.72 -8.24 -10.75
C SER A 286 -12.44 -7.85 -9.29
N ALA A 287 -12.64 -6.56 -8.96
CA ALA A 287 -12.48 -6.06 -7.60
C ALA A 287 -13.42 -6.76 -6.60
N VAL A 288 -14.68 -7.01 -6.99
CA VAL A 288 -15.66 -7.74 -6.15
C VAL A 288 -15.22 -9.18 -5.90
N ARG A 289 -14.68 -9.87 -6.92
CA ARG A 289 -14.15 -11.23 -6.74
C ARG A 289 -12.96 -11.25 -5.78
N GLU A 290 -12.03 -10.31 -5.92
CA GLU A 290 -10.86 -10.22 -5.03
C GLU A 290 -11.25 -9.91 -3.58
N LEU A 291 -12.17 -8.96 -3.35
CA LEU A 291 -12.67 -8.65 -2.01
C LEU A 291 -13.35 -9.85 -1.36
N LYS A 292 -14.20 -10.58 -2.10
CA LYS A 292 -14.82 -11.81 -1.61
C LYS A 292 -13.81 -12.89 -1.29
N ALA A 293 -12.75 -13.03 -2.10
CA ALA A 293 -11.65 -13.96 -1.82
C ALA A 293 -10.86 -13.58 -0.55
N LEU A 294 -10.82 -12.30 -0.19
CA LEU A 294 -10.26 -11.79 1.07
C LEU A 294 -11.24 -11.86 2.25
N GLY A 295 -12.43 -12.45 2.08
CA GLY A 295 -13.46 -12.53 3.13
C GLY A 295 -14.22 -11.22 3.37
N VAL A 296 -14.12 -10.26 2.46
CA VAL A 296 -14.82 -8.96 2.52
C VAL A 296 -16.06 -9.02 1.63
N ASN A 297 -17.23 -8.68 2.18
CA ASN A 297 -18.46 -8.60 1.38
C ASN A 297 -18.34 -7.45 0.38
N ALA A 298 -18.69 -7.71 -0.88
CA ALA A 298 -18.69 -6.70 -1.92
C ALA A 298 -19.78 -6.95 -2.96
N GLU A 299 -20.42 -5.88 -3.42
CA GLU A 299 -21.56 -5.91 -4.33
C GLU A 299 -21.47 -4.78 -5.36
N ILE A 300 -21.95 -5.05 -6.57
CA ILE A 300 -22.18 -4.01 -7.58
C ILE A 300 -23.65 -3.62 -7.48
N ILE A 301 -23.92 -2.33 -7.32
CA ILE A 301 -25.27 -1.77 -7.26
C ILE A 301 -25.46 -0.79 -8.41
N GLU A 302 -26.69 -0.64 -8.88
CA GLU A 302 -27.05 0.40 -9.84
C GLU A 302 -27.37 1.69 -9.07
N GLY A 303 -26.64 2.76 -9.39
CA GLY A 303 -26.83 4.09 -8.84
C GLY A 303 -27.76 4.92 -9.69
N ILE A 304 -28.44 5.88 -9.05
CA ILE A 304 -29.17 6.93 -9.73
C ILE A 304 -28.15 8.00 -10.15
N VAL A 305 -28.16 8.39 -11.43
CA VAL A 305 -27.45 9.60 -11.93
C VAL A 305 -28.41 10.77 -11.89
#